data_AF-A0A7H1RLJ3-F1
#
_entry.id   AF-A0A7H1RLJ3-F1
#
_cell.length_a   1.000
_cell.length_b   1.000
_cell.length_c   1.000
_cell.angle_alpha   90.00
_cell.angle_beta   90.00
_cell.angle_gamma   90.00
#
_symmetry.space_group_name_H-M   'P 1'
#
loop_
_entity.id
_entity.type
_entity.pdbx_description
1 polymer ?
#
loop_
_entity_poly.entity_id
_entity_poly.type
_entity_poly.pdbx_seq_one_letter_code
_entity_poly.pdbx_strand_id
1 'polypeptide(L)'
;MRMNKSGLAIGVALLLLAGCKQPAADAAATDGAAAAVDAAVGDAADAPASATPPTISKNDAISLGVAMTAAVELCGLSNAIESQAALAKMAAESGAPSAGEIEAIYLAAKAQGKAAQAQNPGKFEQECAGLRKMADPAEVKKMEQAAKDLEVWAKKMEAEAK
;
A
#
# COMPACT_ATOMS: atom_id res chain seq x y z
N MET A 1 45.66 -12.71 -20.66
CA MET A 1 45.64 -11.61 -19.67
C MET A 1 44.44 -10.70 -19.96
N ARG A 2 43.63 -10.45 -18.91
CA ARG A 2 42.61 -9.40 -18.72
C ARG A 2 41.44 -9.27 -19.70
N MET A 3 40.25 -9.54 -19.13
CA MET A 3 38.90 -9.16 -19.59
C MET A 3 38.74 -7.64 -19.65
N ASN A 4 37.92 -7.14 -20.58
CA ASN A 4 37.12 -5.95 -20.30
C ASN A 4 35.75 -6.02 -21.01
N LYS A 5 34.77 -5.54 -20.26
CA LYS A 5 33.34 -5.79 -20.33
C LYS A 5 32.67 -4.47 -20.65
N SER A 6 31.96 -4.35 -21.76
CA SER A 6 30.94 -3.32 -21.97
C SER A 6 29.93 -3.85 -22.97
N GLY A 7 28.88 -4.45 -22.40
CA GLY A 7 27.71 -4.94 -23.12
C GLY A 7 26.84 -3.80 -23.62
N LEU A 8 26.17 -4.09 -24.73
CA LEU A 8 25.27 -3.26 -25.50
C LEU A 8 24.31 -2.40 -24.66
N ALA A 9 24.30 -1.11 -25.00
CA ALA A 9 23.13 -0.26 -24.88
C ALA A 9 22.08 -0.63 -25.96
N ILE A 10 20.85 -0.15 -25.74
CA ILE A 10 19.70 -0.05 -26.67
C ILE A 10 18.75 -1.25 -26.62
N GLY A 11 17.59 -1.03 -25.99
CA GLY A 11 16.48 -1.99 -26.02
C GLY A 11 15.22 -1.63 -25.20
N VAL A 12 15.15 -0.48 -24.52
CA VAL A 12 13.98 -0.07 -23.71
C VAL A 12 13.35 1.18 -24.31
N ALA A 13 12.71 1.06 -25.47
CA ALA A 13 11.99 2.19 -26.08
C ALA A 13 10.69 1.79 -26.82
N LEU A 14 10.26 0.53 -26.79
CA LEU A 14 9.16 0.06 -27.65
C LEU A 14 7.92 -0.51 -26.93
N LEU A 15 7.85 -0.48 -25.59
CA LEU A 15 6.72 -1.06 -24.85
C LEU A 15 5.70 -0.04 -24.29
N LEU A 16 5.87 1.25 -24.57
CA LEU A 16 5.04 2.33 -24.01
C LEU A 16 3.77 2.69 -24.81
N LEU A 17 3.39 1.96 -25.87
CA LEU A 17 2.26 2.35 -26.73
C LEU A 17 1.06 1.38 -26.82
N ALA A 18 0.99 0.33 -26.01
CA ALA A 18 -0.16 -0.58 -26.05
C ALA A 18 -0.79 -0.73 -24.65
N GLY A 19 -1.84 0.05 -24.35
CA GLY A 19 -2.58 -0.15 -23.10
C GLY A 19 -3.75 0.78 -22.72
N CYS A 20 -4.06 1.86 -23.44
CA CYS A 20 -5.28 2.66 -23.19
C CYS A 20 -6.48 2.23 -24.06
N LYS A 21 -6.82 0.94 -24.11
CA LYS A 21 -8.08 0.48 -24.71
C LYS A 21 -8.60 -0.80 -24.02
N GLN A 22 -9.87 -0.73 -23.63
CA GLN A 22 -10.69 -1.76 -22.98
C GLN A 22 -10.82 -3.08 -23.81
N PRO A 23 -11.28 -4.18 -23.18
CA PRO A 23 -10.84 -5.54 -23.47
C PRO A 23 -11.59 -6.18 -24.64
N ALA A 24 -10.86 -6.99 -25.41
CA ALA A 24 -11.44 -8.09 -26.19
C ALA A 24 -10.71 -9.38 -25.79
N ALA A 25 -11.51 -10.40 -25.52
CA ALA A 25 -11.11 -11.76 -25.20
C ALA A 25 -10.16 -12.34 -26.26
N ASP A 26 -9.11 -13.06 -25.87
CA ASP A 26 -9.10 -14.53 -25.71
C ASP A 26 -7.65 -15.03 -25.50
N ALA A 27 -7.53 -16.08 -24.69
CA ALA A 27 -6.44 -17.06 -24.57
C ALA A 27 -4.95 -16.62 -24.55
N ALA A 28 -4.35 -16.87 -23.39
CA ALA A 28 -3.23 -17.82 -23.18
C ALA A 28 -2.00 -17.24 -22.46
N ALA A 29 -1.94 -17.56 -21.16
CA ALA A 29 -0.79 -18.09 -20.44
C ALA A 29 0.55 -17.32 -20.51
N THR A 30 0.88 -16.65 -19.42
CA THR A 30 1.96 -16.99 -18.45
C THR A 30 2.63 -15.75 -17.85
N ASP A 31 2.89 -15.87 -16.56
CA ASP A 31 3.89 -15.19 -15.76
C ASP A 31 3.80 -13.68 -15.51
N GLY A 32 3.77 -13.35 -14.21
CA GLY A 32 4.26 -12.06 -13.74
C GLY A 32 3.25 -11.17 -13.01
N ALA A 33 2.31 -11.73 -12.25
CA ALA A 33 1.53 -10.99 -11.24
C ALA A 33 2.41 -10.57 -10.02
N ALA A 34 3.55 -9.94 -10.28
CA ALA A 34 4.55 -9.51 -9.30
C ALA A 34 4.79 -8.00 -9.32
N ALA A 35 3.85 -7.21 -9.85
CA ALA A 35 4.03 -5.76 -10.05
C ALA A 35 3.03 -4.88 -9.28
N ALA A 36 2.42 -5.38 -8.19
CA ALA A 36 1.46 -4.59 -7.41
C ALA A 36 2.02 -3.98 -6.12
N VAL A 37 3.25 -4.33 -5.69
CA VAL A 37 3.80 -3.87 -4.40
C VAL A 37 5.04 -2.98 -4.54
N ASP A 38 5.67 -2.92 -5.72
CA ASP A 38 6.87 -2.09 -5.92
C ASP A 38 6.57 -0.65 -6.38
N ALA A 39 5.29 -0.22 -6.33
CA ALA A 39 4.87 1.14 -6.69
C ALA A 39 4.73 2.11 -5.51
N ALA A 40 5.00 1.68 -4.27
CA ALA A 40 4.84 2.53 -3.08
C ALA A 40 6.15 3.08 -2.50
N VAL A 41 7.32 2.62 -2.97
CA VAL A 41 8.63 3.10 -2.47
C VAL A 41 9.53 3.41 -3.66
N GLY A 42 9.33 4.57 -4.25
CA GLY A 42 10.21 5.10 -5.28
C GLY A 42 9.78 6.50 -5.74
N ASP A 43 10.67 7.47 -5.54
CA ASP A 43 10.65 8.82 -6.13
C ASP A 43 9.66 9.84 -5.54
N ALA A 44 9.99 10.35 -4.36
CA ALA A 44 9.56 11.68 -3.92
C ALA A 44 10.51 12.76 -4.48
N ALA A 45 10.68 12.80 -5.80
CA ALA A 45 11.34 13.91 -6.48
C ALA A 45 10.31 14.66 -7.34
N ASP A 46 10.05 15.91 -6.95
CA ASP A 46 9.37 16.94 -7.74
C ASP A 46 7.97 16.60 -8.29
N ALA A 47 6.99 16.49 -7.39
CA ALA A 47 5.59 16.66 -7.78
C ALA A 47 5.18 18.13 -7.63
N PRO A 48 4.62 18.79 -8.68
CA PRO A 48 4.10 20.15 -8.55
C PRO A 48 3.04 20.21 -7.45
N ALA A 49 3.06 21.27 -6.64
CA ALA A 49 2.23 21.51 -5.45
C ALA A 49 0.71 21.67 -5.73
N SER A 50 0.19 21.05 -6.77
CA SER A 50 -1.20 21.15 -7.22
C SER A 50 -1.75 19.79 -7.70
N ALA A 51 -1.26 18.69 -7.11
CA ALA A 51 -1.96 17.42 -7.23
C ALA A 51 -3.15 17.44 -6.28
N THR A 52 -4.36 17.62 -6.83
CA THR A 52 -5.60 17.30 -6.11
C THR A 52 -5.44 15.89 -5.53
N PRO A 53 -5.63 15.67 -4.22
CA PRO A 53 -5.46 14.34 -3.65
C PRO A 53 -6.36 13.36 -4.41
N PRO A 54 -5.85 12.17 -4.79
CA PRO A 54 -6.65 11.22 -5.52
C PRO A 54 -7.91 10.88 -4.72
N THR A 55 -9.07 11.10 -5.33
CA THR A 55 -10.34 10.65 -4.76
C THR A 55 -10.42 9.14 -4.85
N ILE A 56 -10.10 8.46 -3.75
CA ILE A 56 -10.33 7.02 -3.57
C ILE A 56 -11.82 6.79 -3.32
N SER A 57 -12.41 5.79 -3.99
CA SER A 57 -13.80 5.41 -3.71
C SER A 57 -13.89 4.76 -2.33
N LYS A 58 -15.04 4.87 -1.66
CA LYS A 58 -15.23 4.27 -0.33
C LYS A 58 -14.98 2.75 -0.36
N ASN A 59 -15.32 2.09 -1.46
CA ASN A 59 -15.13 0.64 -1.62
C ASN A 59 -13.65 0.28 -1.76
N ASP A 60 -12.88 1.11 -2.46
CA ASP A 60 -11.43 0.93 -2.57
C ASP A 60 -10.75 1.15 -1.21
N ALA A 61 -11.19 2.15 -0.43
CA ALA A 61 -10.71 2.38 0.92
C ALA A 61 -11.02 1.21 1.86
N ILE A 62 -12.22 0.64 1.78
CA ILE A 62 -12.61 -0.54 2.57
C ILE A 62 -11.77 -1.76 2.14
N SER A 63 -11.61 -1.99 0.84
CA SER A 63 -10.80 -3.09 0.32
C SER A 63 -9.33 -2.98 0.76
N LEU A 64 -8.79 -1.77 0.77
CA LEU A 64 -7.47 -1.47 1.33
C LEU A 64 -7.42 -1.77 2.83
N GLY A 65 -8.41 -1.33 3.61
CA GLY A 65 -8.48 -1.60 5.06
C GLY A 65 -8.56 -3.11 5.38
N VAL A 66 -9.25 -3.88 4.55
CA VAL A 66 -9.32 -5.34 4.65
C VAL A 66 -7.96 -5.98 4.38
N ALA A 67 -7.25 -5.53 3.34
CA ALA A 67 -5.89 -6.00 3.04
C ALA A 67 -4.88 -5.60 4.14
N MET A 68 -5.00 -4.39 4.69
CA MET A 68 -4.18 -3.96 5.83
C MET A 68 -4.45 -4.81 7.07
N THR A 69 -5.71 -5.18 7.33
CA THR A 69 -6.05 -6.08 8.44
C THR A 69 -5.32 -7.42 8.32
N ALA A 70 -5.21 -7.97 7.11
CA ALA A 70 -4.40 -9.16 6.85
C ALA A 70 -2.90 -8.93 7.13
N ALA A 71 -2.35 -7.79 6.72
CA ALA A 71 -0.94 -7.45 6.94
C ALA A 71 -0.61 -7.26 8.43
N VAL A 72 -1.47 -6.58 9.18
CA VAL A 72 -1.34 -6.35 10.63
C VAL A 72 -1.33 -7.68 11.39
N GLU A 73 -2.19 -8.62 10.99
CA GLU A 73 -2.17 -9.98 11.57
C GLU A 73 -0.90 -10.74 11.23
N LEU A 74 -0.45 -10.70 9.96
CA LEU A 74 0.79 -11.37 9.55
C LEU A 74 2.03 -10.79 10.24
N CYS A 75 2.05 -9.49 10.51
CA CYS A 75 3.11 -8.84 11.28
C CYS A 75 2.99 -9.04 12.80
N GLY A 76 1.96 -9.75 13.28
CA GLY A 76 1.75 -10.03 14.70
C GLY A 76 1.30 -8.83 15.53
N LEU A 77 0.73 -7.82 14.87
CA LEU A 77 0.21 -6.61 15.51
C LEU A 77 -1.25 -6.76 15.98
N SER A 78 -1.99 -7.68 15.38
CA SER A 78 -3.30 -8.12 15.82
C SER A 78 -3.34 -9.64 15.85
N ASN A 79 -4.26 -10.20 16.64
CA ASN A 79 -4.60 -11.61 16.53
C ASN A 79 -5.80 -11.83 15.60
N ALA A 80 -6.05 -13.09 15.23
CA ALA A 80 -7.13 -13.44 14.29
C ALA A 80 -8.53 -13.00 14.77
N ILE A 81 -8.80 -13.00 16.08
CA ILE A 81 -10.11 -12.57 16.63
C ILE A 81 -10.27 -11.05 16.44
N GLU A 82 -9.22 -10.28 16.73
CA GLU A 82 -9.20 -8.83 16.55
C GLU A 82 -9.33 -8.45 15.07
N SER A 83 -8.65 -9.17 14.18
CA SER A 83 -8.78 -9.02 12.74
C SER A 83 -10.21 -9.26 12.27
N GLN A 84 -10.85 -10.35 12.71
CA GLN A 84 -12.24 -10.65 12.34
C GLN A 84 -13.22 -9.60 12.86
N ALA A 85 -13.00 -9.08 14.07
CA ALA A 85 -13.80 -7.97 14.59
C ALA A 85 -13.61 -6.69 13.76
N ALA A 86 -12.40 -6.40 13.27
CA ALA A 86 -12.14 -5.27 12.38
C ALA A 86 -12.83 -5.45 11.01
N LEU A 87 -12.80 -6.66 10.43
CA LEU A 87 -13.51 -6.99 9.19
C LEU A 87 -15.02 -6.83 9.34
N ALA A 88 -15.60 -7.28 10.46
CA ALA A 88 -17.02 -7.11 10.73
C ALA A 88 -17.43 -5.64 10.84
N LYS A 89 -16.58 -4.79 11.43
CA LYS A 89 -16.82 -3.33 11.47
C LYS A 89 -16.79 -2.72 10.07
N MET A 90 -15.83 -3.12 9.24
CA MET A 90 -15.76 -2.66 7.84
C MET A 90 -16.96 -3.13 7.01
N ALA A 91 -17.45 -4.34 7.24
CA ALA A 91 -18.64 -4.87 6.56
C ALA A 91 -19.94 -4.15 6.95
N ALA A 92 -19.97 -3.51 8.14
CA ALA A 92 -21.12 -2.73 8.60
C ALA A 92 -21.18 -1.32 7.97
N GLU A 93 -20.14 -0.88 7.27
CA GLU A 93 -20.12 0.41 6.60
C GLU A 93 -21.12 0.46 5.44
N SER A 94 -21.87 1.55 5.33
CA SER A 94 -22.77 1.75 4.18
C SER A 94 -21.97 1.81 2.88
N GLY A 95 -22.35 0.96 1.93
CA GLY A 95 -21.67 0.80 0.64
C GLY A 95 -20.54 -0.23 0.64
N ALA A 96 -20.24 -0.86 1.78
CA ALA A 96 -19.19 -1.88 1.85
C ALA A 96 -19.43 -3.04 0.88
N PRO A 97 -18.35 -3.70 0.40
CA PRO A 97 -18.46 -4.97 -0.28
C PRO A 97 -19.19 -5.99 0.60
N SER A 98 -19.77 -7.02 -0.04
CA SER A 98 -20.40 -8.10 0.70
C SER A 98 -19.42 -8.80 1.63
N ALA A 99 -19.92 -9.46 2.68
CA ALA A 99 -19.08 -10.20 3.62
C ALA A 99 -18.21 -11.25 2.91
N GLY A 100 -18.73 -11.91 1.87
CA GLY A 100 -17.95 -12.85 1.06
C GLY A 100 -16.84 -12.20 0.25
N GLU A 101 -17.04 -10.99 -0.27
CA GLU A 101 -16.00 -10.22 -0.96
C GLU A 101 -14.92 -9.75 0.02
N ILE A 102 -15.30 -9.26 1.20
CA ILE A 102 -14.37 -8.87 2.27
C ILE A 102 -13.52 -10.07 2.70
N GLU A 103 -14.12 -11.24 2.91
CA GLU A 103 -13.40 -12.45 3.27
C GLU A 103 -12.43 -12.89 2.15
N ALA A 104 -12.87 -12.83 0.88
CA ALA A 104 -12.03 -13.17 -0.26
C ALA A 104 -10.81 -12.23 -0.36
N ILE A 105 -11.00 -10.92 -0.19
CA ILE A 105 -9.91 -9.93 -0.20
C ILE A 105 -8.94 -10.21 0.96
N TYR A 106 -9.45 -10.45 2.17
CA TYR A 106 -8.62 -10.75 3.34
C TYR A 106 -7.79 -12.02 3.14
N LEU A 107 -8.39 -13.10 2.64
CA LEU A 107 -7.69 -14.36 2.38
C LEU A 107 -6.65 -14.23 1.27
N ALA A 108 -6.98 -13.50 0.18
CA ALA A 108 -6.04 -13.21 -0.89
C ALA A 108 -4.83 -12.41 -0.38
N ALA A 109 -5.07 -11.36 0.41
CA ALA A 109 -4.01 -10.56 1.02
C ALA A 109 -3.14 -11.39 1.97
N LYS A 110 -3.73 -12.29 2.78
CA LYS A 110 -2.96 -13.21 3.63
C LYS A 110 -2.08 -14.17 2.82
N ALA A 111 -2.62 -14.72 1.74
CA ALA A 111 -1.85 -15.61 0.87
C ALA A 111 -0.68 -14.87 0.21
N GLN A 112 -0.91 -13.66 -0.28
CA GLN A 112 0.12 -12.80 -0.86
C GLN A 112 1.20 -12.43 0.16
N GLY A 113 0.82 -12.02 1.37
CA GLY A 113 1.78 -11.69 2.42
C GLY A 113 2.64 -12.89 2.86
N LYS A 114 2.04 -14.09 2.95
CA LYS A 114 2.79 -15.33 3.21
C LYS A 114 3.77 -15.67 2.08
N ALA A 115 3.36 -15.46 0.82
CA ALA A 115 4.24 -15.66 -0.32
C ALA A 115 5.40 -14.66 -0.30
N ALA A 116 5.15 -13.39 0.00
CA ALA A 116 6.18 -12.36 0.15
C ALA A 116 7.17 -12.68 1.29
N GLN A 117 6.66 -13.12 2.44
CA GLN A 117 7.46 -13.59 3.57
C GLN A 117 8.36 -14.78 3.17
N ALA A 118 7.82 -15.76 2.43
CA ALA A 118 8.58 -16.93 2.00
C ALA A 118 9.65 -16.58 0.95
N GLN A 119 9.35 -15.64 0.04
CA GLN A 119 10.28 -15.21 -1.00
C GLN A 119 11.40 -14.34 -0.44
N ASN A 120 11.10 -13.47 0.52
CA ASN A 120 12.07 -12.52 1.05
C ASN A 120 11.84 -12.21 2.54
N PRO A 121 12.20 -13.14 3.44
CA PRO A 121 11.87 -13.02 4.87
C PRO A 121 12.52 -11.81 5.55
N GLY A 122 13.71 -11.40 5.09
CA GLY A 122 14.39 -10.22 5.63
C GLY A 122 13.68 -8.91 5.28
N LYS A 123 13.25 -8.74 4.03
CA LYS A 123 12.47 -7.57 3.60
C LYS A 123 11.11 -7.53 4.30
N PHE A 124 10.44 -8.68 4.38
CA PHE A 124 9.16 -8.80 5.07
C PHE A 124 9.26 -8.39 6.55
N GLU A 125 10.28 -8.86 7.27
CA GLU A 125 10.47 -8.47 8.67
C GLU A 125 10.81 -6.98 8.82
N GLN A 126 11.56 -6.40 7.88
CA GLN A 126 11.84 -4.96 7.88
C GLN A 126 10.56 -4.12 7.71
N GLU A 127 9.68 -4.52 6.79
CA GLU A 127 8.38 -3.86 6.58
C GLU A 127 7.48 -4.01 7.81
N CYS A 128 7.41 -5.22 8.39
CA CYS A 128 6.68 -5.45 9.63
C CYS A 128 7.26 -4.65 10.82
N ALA A 129 8.57 -4.50 10.92
CA ALA A 129 9.20 -3.67 11.96
C ALA A 129 8.81 -2.19 11.81
N GLY A 130 8.74 -1.67 10.57
CA GLY A 130 8.21 -0.34 10.29
C GLY A 130 6.76 -0.17 10.73
N LEU A 131 5.90 -1.14 10.37
CA LEU A 131 4.49 -1.18 10.82
C LEU A 131 4.38 -1.21 12.34
N ARG A 132 5.19 -2.02 13.02
CA ARG A 132 5.20 -2.09 14.49
C ARG A 132 5.60 -0.77 15.12
N LYS A 133 6.56 -0.06 14.54
CA LYS A 133 6.94 1.28 15.01
C LYS A 133 5.80 2.28 14.84
N MET A 134 5.05 2.23 13.73
CA MET A 134 3.89 3.09 13.53
C MET A 134 2.73 2.77 14.47
N ALA A 135 2.59 1.51 14.87
CA ALA A 135 1.61 1.06 15.85
C ALA A 135 2.07 1.23 17.31
N ASP A 136 3.31 1.67 17.55
CA ASP A 136 3.84 1.87 18.90
C ASP A 136 3.12 3.06 19.57
N PRO A 137 2.47 2.86 20.74
CA PRO A 137 1.71 3.92 21.40
C PRO A 137 2.53 5.17 21.76
N ALA A 138 3.83 5.03 22.04
CA ALA A 138 4.69 6.17 22.32
C ALA A 138 5.03 6.95 21.05
N GLU A 139 5.27 6.26 19.94
CA GLU A 139 5.48 6.91 18.64
C GLU A 139 4.19 7.58 18.14
N VAL A 140 3.02 6.93 18.31
CA VAL A 140 1.71 7.53 17.98
C VAL A 140 1.50 8.82 18.76
N LYS A 141 1.75 8.84 20.07
CA LYS A 141 1.65 10.07 20.87
C LYS A 141 2.58 11.18 20.39
N LYS A 142 3.80 10.85 19.94
CA LYS A 142 4.73 11.85 19.38
C LYS A 142 4.17 12.43 18.08
N MET A 143 3.62 11.59 17.21
CA MET A 143 2.99 12.03 15.95
C MET A 143 1.75 12.90 16.22
N GLU A 144 0.90 12.52 17.18
CA GLU A 144 -0.25 13.33 17.59
C GLU A 144 0.16 14.70 18.13
N GLN A 145 1.24 14.77 18.92
CA GLN A 145 1.73 16.05 19.42
C GLN A 145 2.30 16.91 18.30
N ALA A 146 3.09 16.33 17.40
CA ALA A 146 3.62 17.03 16.23
C ALA A 146 2.48 17.57 15.33
N ALA A 147 1.41 16.80 15.13
CA ALA A 147 0.24 17.24 14.38
C ALA A 147 -0.45 18.45 15.06
N LYS A 148 -0.62 18.42 16.39
CA LYS A 148 -1.18 19.55 17.14
C LYS A 148 -0.32 20.81 17.01
N ASP A 149 1.00 20.66 17.12
CA ASP A 149 1.93 21.79 17.00
C ASP A 149 1.89 22.38 15.58
N LEU A 150 1.77 21.55 14.55
CA LEU A 150 1.58 21.97 13.16
C LEU A 150 0.24 22.68 12.94
N GLU A 151 -0.86 22.22 13.54
CA GLU A 151 -2.15 22.92 13.47
C GLU A 151 -2.09 24.29 14.13
N VAL A 152 -1.40 24.41 15.27
CA VAL A 152 -1.21 25.70 15.96
C VAL A 152 -0.36 26.64 15.11
N TRP A 153 0.71 26.14 14.50
CA TRP A 153 1.56 26.91 13.60
C TRP A 153 0.81 27.35 12.34
N ALA A 154 0.04 26.46 11.72
CA ALA A 154 -0.77 26.77 10.54
C ALA A 154 -1.81 27.86 10.84
N LYS A 155 -2.50 27.77 11.98
CA LYS A 155 -3.45 28.82 12.43
C LYS A 155 -2.76 30.16 12.67
N LYS A 156 -1.53 30.15 13.19
CA LYS A 156 -0.74 31.37 13.39
C LYS A 156 -0.36 32.01 12.05
N MET A 157 0.12 31.21 11.11
CA MET A 157 0.46 31.68 9.76
C MET A 157 -0.76 32.20 8.99
N GLU A 158 -1.93 31.55 9.13
CA GLU A 158 -3.19 32.01 8.52
C GLU A 158 -3.68 33.33 9.12
N ALA A 159 -3.47 33.54 10.42
CA ALA A 159 -3.80 34.80 11.10
C ALA A 159 -2.83 35.94 10.72
N GLU A 160 -1.56 35.65 10.44
CA GLU A 160 -0.56 36.62 9.98
C GLU A 160 -0.68 36.95 8.47
N ALA A 161 -1.42 36.13 7.71
CA ALA A 161 -1.70 36.32 6.29
C ALA A 161 -2.98 37.14 6.00
N LYS A 162 -3.69 37.60 7.04
CA LYS A 162 -4.90 38.43 6.97
C LYS A 162 -4.61 39.87 7.40
#